data_AF-A0A212C209-F1
#
_entry.id   AF-A0A212C209-F1
#
_cell.length_a   1.000
_cell.length_b   1.000
_cell.length_c   1.000
_cell.angle_alpha   90.00
_cell.angle_beta   90.00
_cell.angle_gamma   90.00
#
_symmetry.space_group_name_H-M   'P 1'
#
loop_
_entity.id
_entity.type
_entity.pdbx_description
1 polymer ?
#
loop_
_entity_poly.entity_id
_entity_poly.type
_entity_poly.pdbx_seq_one_letter_code
_entity_poly.pdbx_strand_id
1 'polypeptide(L)'
;MFPLHLAALNAHSDCCRKLLSSGFEIDTPDKFGRTCLHAAAAGGTPLHYAAANCHFHCIETLVTTGASVNETDDWGRTALHYAAASDVDRKSKTILGNAHENSEELERARELKEKEAALCLEFLLQHDANPSIRDKEGYNSIHYAAAYGHRQCLE
;
A
#
# COMPACT_ATOMS: atom_id res chain seq x y z
N MET A 1 6.86 -13.75 -13.76
CA MET A 1 6.45 -14.20 -12.41
C MET A 1 7.12 -13.26 -11.43
N PHE A 2 6.36 -12.59 -10.57
CA PHE A 2 6.81 -11.39 -9.85
C PHE A 2 6.94 -11.66 -8.35
N PRO A 3 8.05 -12.26 -7.89
CA PRO A 3 8.20 -12.58 -6.47
C PRO A 3 8.21 -11.32 -5.59
N LEU A 4 8.71 -10.18 -6.09
CA LEU A 4 8.76 -8.92 -5.33
C LEU A 4 7.36 -8.34 -5.07
N HIS A 5 6.49 -8.33 -6.08
CA HIS A 5 5.10 -7.90 -5.95
C HIS A 5 4.31 -8.79 -4.98
N LEU A 6 4.50 -10.12 -5.05
CA LEU A 6 3.86 -11.06 -4.13
C LEU A 6 4.40 -10.92 -2.70
N ALA A 7 5.70 -10.66 -2.53
CA ALA A 7 6.29 -10.38 -1.23
C ALA A 7 5.72 -9.08 -0.63
N ALA A 8 5.67 -8.00 -1.41
CA ALA A 8 5.12 -6.72 -1.00
C ALA A 8 3.62 -6.80 -0.65
N LEU A 9 2.81 -7.56 -1.40
CA LEU A 9 1.39 -7.79 -1.13
C LEU A 9 1.13 -8.56 0.18
N ASN A 10 2.02 -9.50 0.55
CA ASN A 10 1.83 -10.41 1.68
C ASN A 10 2.68 -10.05 2.91
N ALA A 11 3.13 -8.79 3.04
CA ALA A 11 3.96 -8.29 4.16
C ALA A 11 5.35 -8.92 4.30
N HIS A 12 5.89 -9.60 3.27
CA HIS A 12 7.16 -10.32 3.36
C HIS A 12 8.36 -9.39 3.05
N SER A 13 8.65 -8.46 3.96
CA SER A 13 9.75 -7.48 3.81
C SER A 13 11.13 -8.12 3.63
N ASP A 14 11.43 -9.21 4.34
CA ASP A 14 12.65 -9.99 4.15
C ASP A 14 12.77 -10.62 2.77
N CYS A 15 11.64 -11.05 2.19
CA CYS A 15 11.61 -11.53 0.81
C CYS A 15 11.86 -10.38 -0.15
N CYS A 16 11.25 -9.21 0.07
CA CYS A 16 11.53 -8.00 -0.73
C CYS A 16 13.04 -7.69 -0.72
N ARG A 17 13.64 -7.58 0.47
CA ARG A 17 15.07 -7.30 0.68
C ARG A 17 15.97 -8.30 -0.05
N LYS A 18 15.69 -9.60 0.06
CA LYS A 18 16.47 -10.66 -0.60
C LYS A 18 16.34 -10.63 -2.12
N LEU A 19 15.14 -10.37 -2.65
CA LEU A 19 14.89 -10.32 -4.09
C LEU A 19 15.58 -9.12 -4.74
N LEU A 20 15.48 -7.95 -4.13
CA LEU A 20 16.18 -6.73 -4.54
C LEU A 20 17.70 -6.94 -4.53
N SER A 21 18.22 -7.53 -3.45
CA SER A 21 19.64 -7.91 -3.33
C SER A 21 20.10 -8.97 -4.35
N SER A 22 19.16 -9.69 -4.97
CA SER A 22 19.42 -10.69 -6.02
C SER A 22 19.35 -10.11 -7.44
N GLY A 23 19.16 -8.79 -7.58
CA GLY A 23 19.06 -8.11 -8.87
C GLY A 23 17.67 -8.14 -9.51
N PHE A 24 16.59 -8.38 -8.75
CA PHE A 24 15.24 -8.07 -9.24
C PHE A 24 15.04 -6.55 -9.29
N GLU A 25 14.78 -6.02 -10.48
CA GLU A 25 14.37 -4.62 -10.66
C GLU A 25 12.98 -4.39 -10.04
N ILE A 26 12.80 -3.21 -9.43
CA ILE A 26 11.59 -2.85 -8.68
C ILE A 26 10.36 -2.81 -9.59
N ASP A 27 10.52 -2.24 -10.78
CA ASP A 27 9.42 -1.87 -11.67
C ASP A 27 9.32 -2.76 -12.92
N THR A 28 9.88 -3.98 -12.91
CA THR A 28 9.82 -4.86 -14.10
C THR A 28 8.38 -5.32 -14.39
N PRO A 29 7.79 -4.99 -15.56
CA PRO A 29 6.56 -5.60 -16.03
C PRO A 29 6.85 -6.99 -16.62
N ASP A 30 5.82 -7.83 -16.83
CA ASP A 30 6.01 -9.04 -17.62
C ASP A 30 5.81 -8.79 -19.11
N LYS A 31 6.27 -9.78 -19.88
CA LYS A 31 6.10 -9.96 -21.33
C LYS A 31 4.66 -9.87 -21.87
N PHE A 32 3.64 -9.69 -21.02
CA PHE A 32 2.23 -9.57 -21.41
C PHE A 32 1.47 -8.43 -20.70
N GLY A 33 2.14 -7.60 -19.88
CA GLY A 33 1.57 -6.49 -19.12
C GLY A 33 0.63 -6.88 -17.95
N ARG A 34 0.76 -8.08 -17.36
CA ARG A 34 -0.24 -8.68 -16.43
C ARG A 34 0.44 -9.70 -15.48
N THR A 35 -0.06 -10.18 -14.32
CA THR A 35 -1.14 -9.88 -13.33
C THR A 35 -0.71 -10.64 -12.03
N CYS A 36 -1.34 -10.63 -10.84
CA CYS A 36 -2.72 -10.48 -10.34
C CYS A 36 -2.72 -9.70 -9.01
N LEU A 37 -3.83 -9.24 -8.43
CA LEU A 37 -5.27 -9.42 -8.74
C LEU A 37 -5.96 -8.04 -8.61
N HIS A 38 -6.79 -7.65 -9.58
CA HIS A 38 -7.52 -6.37 -9.68
C HIS A 38 -6.72 -5.05 -9.70
N ALA A 39 -5.63 -4.88 -8.93
CA ALA A 39 -4.72 -3.73 -9.06
C ALA A 39 -3.60 -3.96 -10.09
N ALA A 40 -3.23 -5.22 -10.33
CA ALA A 40 -2.16 -5.61 -11.27
C ALA A 40 -2.52 -5.51 -12.76
N ALA A 41 -3.78 -5.21 -13.08
CA ALA A 41 -4.25 -5.06 -14.46
C ALA A 41 -4.02 -3.64 -15.01
N ALA A 42 -3.26 -2.82 -14.27
CA ALA A 42 -3.21 -1.38 -14.44
C ALA A 42 -1.88 -0.77 -13.94
N GLY A 43 -0.72 -1.31 -14.32
CA GLY A 43 0.57 -0.64 -14.10
C GLY A 43 1.06 -0.42 -12.65
N GLY A 44 0.39 -0.93 -11.61
CA GLY A 44 0.82 -0.72 -10.22
C GLY A 44 2.16 -1.39 -9.88
N THR A 45 3.10 -0.62 -9.31
CA THR A 45 4.44 -1.08 -8.83
C THR A 45 4.37 -1.78 -7.47
N PRO A 46 5.42 -2.47 -6.97
CA PRO A 46 5.40 -3.15 -5.66
C PRO A 46 5.03 -2.21 -4.49
N LEU A 47 5.40 -0.93 -4.60
CA LEU A 47 5.10 0.10 -3.60
C LEU A 47 3.59 0.34 -3.46
N HIS A 48 2.84 0.26 -4.56
CA HIS A 48 1.37 0.36 -4.55
C HIS A 48 0.73 -0.78 -3.76
N TYR A 49 1.25 -2.01 -3.84
CA TYR A 49 0.73 -3.16 -3.09
C TYR A 49 1.06 -3.07 -1.60
N ALA A 50 2.28 -2.65 -1.26
CA ALA A 50 2.66 -2.42 0.12
C ALA A 50 1.77 -1.33 0.74
N ALA A 51 1.56 -0.21 0.03
CA ALA A 51 0.69 0.89 0.43
C ALA A 51 -0.79 0.51 0.57
N ALA A 52 -1.38 -0.19 -0.41
CA ALA A 52 -2.78 -0.65 -0.38
C ALA A 52 -3.11 -1.60 0.78
N ASN A 53 -2.07 -2.10 1.46
CA ASN A 53 -2.20 -3.02 2.58
C ASN A 53 -1.57 -2.50 3.88
N CYS A 54 -1.01 -1.29 3.88
CA CYS A 54 -0.27 -0.69 4.99
C CYS A 54 0.88 -1.54 5.52
N HIS A 55 1.59 -2.25 4.63
CA HIS A 55 2.72 -3.08 5.00
C HIS A 55 3.98 -2.23 5.19
N PHE A 56 4.06 -1.49 6.30
CA PHE A 56 5.08 -0.46 6.56
C PHE A 56 6.51 -0.91 6.22
N HIS A 57 6.94 -2.07 6.73
CA HIS A 57 8.28 -2.61 6.51
C HIS A 57 8.58 -2.94 5.04
N CYS A 58 7.55 -3.22 4.23
CA CYS A 58 7.70 -3.39 2.78
C CYS A 58 7.84 -2.03 2.08
N ILE A 59 7.06 -1.02 2.49
CA ILE A 59 7.19 0.37 2.01
C ILE A 59 8.60 0.90 2.30
N GLU A 60 9.04 0.82 3.55
CA GLU A 60 10.38 1.24 3.98
C GLU A 60 11.47 0.56 3.13
N THR A 61 11.40 -0.77 2.99
CA THR A 61 12.38 -1.52 2.18
C THR A 61 12.38 -1.10 0.71
N LEU A 62 11.21 -0.86 0.11
CA LEU A 62 11.10 -0.48 -1.31
C LEU A 62 11.59 0.95 -1.55
N VAL A 63 11.17 1.92 -0.75
CA VAL A 63 11.59 3.33 -0.87
C VAL A 63 13.10 3.47 -0.62
N THR A 64 13.63 2.83 0.43
CA THR A 64 15.08 2.89 0.75
C THR A 64 15.96 2.17 -0.28
N THR A 65 15.39 1.32 -1.13
CA THR A 65 16.09 0.68 -2.26
C THR A 65 15.88 1.38 -3.59
N GLY A 66 15.21 2.54 -3.60
CA GLY A 66 15.08 3.41 -4.77
C GLY A 66 13.79 3.23 -5.57
N ALA A 67 12.74 2.64 -5.00
CA ALA A 67 11.42 2.64 -5.63
C ALA A 67 10.93 4.07 -5.85
N SER A 68 10.50 4.39 -7.07
CA SER A 68 9.99 5.73 -7.37
C SER A 68 8.62 5.93 -6.68
N VAL A 69 8.61 6.86 -5.73
CA VAL A 69 7.50 7.07 -4.78
C VAL A 69 6.26 7.67 -5.46
N ASN A 70 6.48 8.38 -6.57
CA ASN A 70 5.46 9.09 -7.34
C ASN A 70 5.09 8.40 -8.66
N GLU A 71 5.52 7.15 -8.90
CA GLU A 71 4.98 6.38 -10.03
C GLU A 71 3.47 6.29 -9.93
N THR A 72 2.81 6.41 -11.08
CA THR A 72 1.37 6.28 -11.20
C THR A 72 1.00 4.97 -11.87
N ASP A 73 0.01 4.29 -11.31
CA ASP A 73 -0.70 3.20 -11.97
C ASP A 73 -1.43 3.68 -13.26
N ASP A 74 -1.98 2.78 -14.07
CA ASP A 74 -2.71 3.11 -15.31
C ASP A 74 -4.01 3.90 -15.07
N TRP A 75 -4.39 4.17 -13.82
CA TRP A 75 -5.46 5.09 -13.44
C TRP A 75 -4.94 6.47 -12.97
N GLY A 76 -3.63 6.70 -12.95
CA GLY A 76 -3.00 7.94 -12.49
C GLY A 76 -2.79 8.01 -10.98
N ARG A 77 -2.96 6.90 -10.26
CA ARG A 77 -2.87 6.84 -8.79
C ARG A 77 -1.48 6.43 -8.37
N THR A 78 -0.92 7.15 -7.40
CA THR A 78 0.36 6.80 -6.74
C THR A 78 0.16 5.89 -5.54
N ALA A 79 1.24 5.33 -5.01
CA ALA A 79 1.21 4.57 -3.75
C ALA A 79 0.52 5.33 -2.60
N LEU A 80 0.68 6.65 -2.53
CA LEU A 80 0.03 7.50 -1.53
C LEU A 80 -1.51 7.49 -1.63
N HIS A 81 -2.08 7.37 -2.83
CA HIS A 81 -3.53 7.21 -3.01
C HIS A 81 -4.02 5.90 -2.40
N TYR A 82 -3.27 4.80 -2.59
CA TYR A 82 -3.63 3.49 -2.07
C TYR A 82 -3.47 3.39 -0.55
N ALA A 83 -2.45 4.03 0.04
CA ALA A 83 -2.33 4.16 1.49
C ALA A 83 -3.48 5.01 2.08
N ALA A 84 -3.86 6.10 1.41
CA ALA A 84 -4.98 6.95 1.81
C ALA A 84 -6.38 6.30 1.59
N ALA A 85 -6.45 5.20 0.84
CA ALA A 85 -7.66 4.41 0.58
C ALA A 85 -7.66 3.06 1.35
N SER A 86 -6.74 2.89 2.30
CA SER A 86 -6.44 1.59 2.90
C SER A 86 -7.52 1.13 3.88
N ASP A 87 -8.43 0.27 3.42
CA ASP A 87 -9.54 -0.23 4.23
C ASP A 87 -9.06 -1.17 5.36
N VAL A 88 -8.77 -0.57 6.52
CA VAL A 88 -8.36 -1.25 7.76
C VAL A 88 -9.49 -2.09 8.39
N ASP A 89 -10.75 -1.76 8.11
CA ASP A 89 -11.93 -2.34 8.79
C ASP A 89 -12.50 -3.56 8.03
N ARG A 90 -12.54 -3.54 6.70
CA ARG A 90 -13.07 -4.66 5.87
C ARG A 90 -12.24 -5.93 5.96
N LYS A 91 -10.91 -5.82 6.11
CA LYS A 91 -10.03 -6.97 6.36
C LYS A 91 -10.29 -7.61 7.72
N SER A 92 -10.63 -6.82 8.73
CA SER A 92 -10.91 -7.32 10.09
C SER A 92 -12.14 -8.24 10.10
N LYS A 93 -13.19 -7.93 9.31
CA LYS A 93 -14.34 -8.84 9.11
C LYS A 93 -14.02 -10.13 8.36
N THR A 94 -12.93 -10.19 7.59
CA THR A 94 -12.59 -11.36 6.76
C THR A 94 -11.67 -12.36 7.49
N ILE A 95 -10.82 -11.87 8.41
CA ILE A 95 -10.02 -12.73 9.30
C ILE A 95 -10.91 -13.40 10.37
N LEU A 96 -11.98 -12.72 10.80
CA LEU A 96 -12.75 -13.06 12.00
C LEU A 96 -14.07 -13.79 11.72
N GLY A 97 -13.95 -14.97 11.09
CA GLY A 97 -15.07 -15.93 10.99
C GLY A 97 -15.49 -16.58 12.31
N ASN A 98 -14.80 -16.29 13.43
CA ASN A 98 -15.05 -16.88 14.75
C ASN A 98 -15.55 -15.83 15.74
N ALA A 99 -16.81 -15.96 16.17
CA ALA A 99 -17.55 -15.00 16.98
C ALA A 99 -17.20 -15.04 18.49
N HIS A 100 -15.91 -15.01 18.84
CA HIS A 100 -15.44 -15.13 20.22
C HIS A 100 -14.33 -14.15 20.65
N GLU A 101 -13.91 -13.22 19.79
CA GLU A 101 -12.95 -12.18 20.20
C GLU A 101 -13.61 -11.12 21.11
N ASN A 102 -12.87 -10.73 22.15
CA ASN A 102 -13.33 -9.77 23.13
C ASN A 102 -13.36 -8.37 22.51
N SER A 103 -14.40 -7.56 22.77
CA SER A 103 -14.59 -6.26 22.10
C SER A 103 -13.39 -5.30 22.26
N GLU A 104 -12.64 -5.42 23.36
CA GLU A 104 -11.44 -4.62 23.63
C GLU A 104 -10.24 -5.03 22.77
N GLU A 105 -10.12 -6.31 22.43
CA GLU A 105 -9.02 -6.83 21.61
C GLU A 105 -9.21 -6.45 20.13
N LEU A 106 -10.47 -6.50 19.65
CA LEU A 106 -10.85 -5.99 18.34
C LEU A 106 -10.55 -4.49 18.20
N GLU A 107 -10.87 -3.70 19.24
CA GLU A 107 -10.63 -2.26 19.23
C GLU A 107 -9.12 -1.94 19.25
N ARG A 108 -8.35 -2.65 20.07
CA ARG A 108 -6.88 -2.54 20.09
C ARG A 108 -6.25 -2.93 18.75
N ALA A 109 -6.76 -3.97 18.09
CA ALA A 109 -6.29 -4.39 16.77
C ALA A 109 -6.61 -3.36 15.67
N ARG A 110 -7.74 -2.65 15.78
CA ARG A 110 -8.08 -1.51 14.91
C ARG A 110 -7.15 -0.33 15.14
N GLU A 111 -6.95 0.08 16.40
CA GLU A 111 -6.06 1.19 16.76
C GLU A 111 -4.61 0.94 16.28
N LEU A 112 -4.12 -0.30 16.39
CA LEU A 112 -2.82 -0.70 15.86
C LEU A 112 -2.73 -0.56 14.33
N LYS A 113 -3.76 -0.99 13.59
CA LYS A 113 -3.81 -0.84 12.12
C LYS A 113 -3.94 0.60 11.67
N GLU A 114 -4.71 1.42 12.37
CA GLU A 114 -4.86 2.84 12.06
C GLU A 114 -3.52 3.57 12.23
N LYS A 115 -2.78 3.27 13.29
CA LYS A 115 -1.40 3.74 13.48
C LYS A 115 -0.45 3.25 12.40
N GLU A 116 -0.54 1.99 11.98
CA GLU A 116 0.31 1.47 10.89
C GLU A 116 -0.02 2.14 9.54
N ALA A 117 -1.30 2.44 9.26
CA ALA A 117 -1.72 3.21 8.10
C ALA A 117 -1.21 4.66 8.13
N ALA A 118 -1.29 5.33 9.29
CA ALA A 118 -0.73 6.67 9.50
C ALA A 118 0.80 6.68 9.27
N LEU A 119 1.54 5.73 9.87
CA LEU A 119 2.98 5.58 9.67
C LEU A 119 3.36 5.36 8.19
N CYS A 120 2.56 4.59 7.44
CA CYS A 120 2.78 4.40 6.01
C CYS A 120 2.64 5.71 5.22
N LEU A 121 1.66 6.55 5.57
CA LEU A 121 1.41 7.84 4.92
C LEU A 121 2.45 8.89 5.30
N GLU A 122 2.77 9.03 6.58
CA GLU A 122 3.85 9.90 7.07
C GLU A 122 5.18 9.56 6.40
N PHE A 123 5.54 8.27 6.34
CA PHE A 123 6.79 7.83 5.74
C PHE A 123 6.84 8.11 4.23
N LEU A 124 5.76 7.86 3.49
CA LEU A 124 5.68 8.21 2.07
C LEU A 124 5.84 9.73 1.87
N LEU A 125 5.17 10.56 2.66
CA LEU A 125 5.27 12.03 2.59
C LEU A 125 6.67 12.54 2.96
N GLN A 126 7.35 11.93 3.93
CA GLN A 126 8.74 12.22 4.28
C GLN A 126 9.74 11.85 3.18
N HIS A 127 9.36 10.94 2.27
CA HIS A 127 10.13 10.50 1.12
C HIS A 127 9.56 11.03 -0.22
N ASP A 128 9.25 12.33 -0.24
CA ASP A 128 8.83 13.09 -1.43
C ASP A 128 7.54 12.61 -2.13
N ALA A 129 6.67 11.82 -1.49
CA ALA A 129 5.35 11.52 -2.05
C ALA A 129 4.53 12.80 -2.20
N ASN A 130 3.98 13.03 -3.40
CA ASN A 130 3.27 14.26 -3.71
C ASN A 130 1.74 14.08 -3.58
N PRO A 131 1.08 14.63 -2.53
CA PRO A 131 -0.37 14.52 -2.34
C PRO A 131 -1.19 15.38 -3.31
N SER A 132 -0.56 16.18 -4.17
CA SER A 132 -1.26 16.98 -5.20
C SER A 132 -1.44 16.25 -6.54
N ILE A 133 -0.76 15.11 -6.75
CA ILE A 133 -0.97 14.27 -7.95
C ILE A 133 -2.43 13.84 -7.99
N ARG A 134 -3.02 13.89 -9.18
CA ARG A 134 -4.42 13.51 -9.42
C ARG A 134 -4.50 12.30 -10.35
N ASP A 135 -5.43 11.43 -10.03
CA ASP A 135 -5.84 10.33 -10.89
C ASP A 135 -6.65 10.79 -12.11
N LYS A 136 -7.04 9.85 -12.97
CA LYS A 136 -7.82 10.10 -14.19
C LYS A 136 -9.24 10.61 -13.93
N GLU A 137 -9.76 10.51 -12.72
CA GLU A 137 -11.05 11.09 -12.31
C GLU A 137 -10.87 12.49 -11.68
N GLY A 138 -9.62 12.92 -11.46
CA GLY A 138 -9.25 14.22 -10.93
C GLY A 138 -9.09 14.26 -9.40
N TYR A 139 -9.19 13.10 -8.74
CA TYR A 139 -9.02 12.94 -7.29
C TYR A 139 -7.55 12.80 -6.92
N ASN A 140 -7.16 13.38 -5.77
CA ASN A 140 -5.83 13.19 -5.17
C ASN A 140 -5.94 12.37 -3.88
N SER A 141 -4.81 12.03 -3.24
CA SER A 141 -4.79 11.22 -2.00
C SER A 141 -5.69 11.75 -0.88
N ILE A 142 -5.86 13.07 -0.76
CA ILE A 142 -6.74 13.70 0.26
C ILE A 142 -8.22 13.36 -0.01
N HIS A 143 -8.65 13.28 -1.27
CA HIS A 143 -10.02 12.85 -1.62
C HIS A 143 -10.26 11.39 -1.22
N TYR A 144 -9.25 10.52 -1.40
CA TYR A 144 -9.31 9.12 -0.95
C TYR A 144 -9.36 9.05 0.59
N ALA A 145 -8.47 9.76 1.30
CA ALA A 145 -8.51 9.81 2.77
C ALA A 145 -9.87 10.25 3.31
N ALA A 146 -10.48 11.27 2.71
CA ALA A 146 -11.81 11.75 3.07
C ALA A 146 -12.92 10.73 2.75
N ALA A 147 -12.85 10.03 1.62
CA ALA A 147 -13.85 9.03 1.21
C ALA A 147 -13.79 7.75 2.07
N TYR A 148 -12.61 7.37 2.56
CA TYR A 148 -12.38 6.17 3.37
C TYR A 148 -12.33 6.45 4.89
N GLY A 149 -12.46 7.71 5.32
CA GLY A 149 -12.57 8.09 6.72
C GLY A 149 -11.23 8.23 7.47
N HIS A 150 -10.11 8.27 6.76
CA HIS A 150 -8.76 8.40 7.34
C HIS A 150 -8.49 9.84 7.81
N ARG A 151 -9.12 10.20 8.93
CA ARG A 151 -9.13 11.55 9.47
C ARG A 151 -7.74 12.09 9.81
N GLN A 152 -6.84 11.22 10.26
CA GLN A 152 -5.45 11.55 10.60
C GLN A 152 -4.61 11.97 9.39
N CYS A 153 -5.14 11.78 8.18
CA CYS A 153 -4.44 11.99 6.91
C CYS A 153 -4.97 13.21 6.14
N LEU A 154 -5.76 14.05 6.85
CA LEU A 154 -6.38 15.29 6.36
C LEU A 154 -5.87 16.54 7.10
N GLU A 155 -4.99 16.35 8.08
CA GLU A 155 -4.37 17.38 8.94
C GLU A 155 -2.96 17.73 8.44
#